data_AF-A0A938V010-F1
#
_entry.id   AF-A0A938V010-F1
#
_cell.length_a   1.000
_cell.length_b   1.000
_cell.length_c   1.000
_cell.angle_alpha   90.00
_cell.angle_beta   90.00
_cell.angle_gamma   90.00
#
_symmetry.space_group_name_H-M   'P 1'
#
loop_
_entity.id
_entity.type
_entity.pdbx_description
1 polymer ?
#
loop_
_entity_poly.entity_id
_entity_poly.type
_entity_poly.pdbx_seq_one_letter_code
_entity_poly.pdbx_strand_id
1 'polypeptide(L)'
;MRGVEIIKSLNQELEIILKDVPIEHIVKGVQVLSRPMYIRYFKGYRLQVAGKRRIREMIDKEIRGKGNEELAQLITTLWNRSNNRLYHAMYNKVRTINEEVDKIVRIEDDAARVFLEELLEEYDADRLYLCILLNEVKFSREVIKEKLDKDIPFEVWPPEPPPEEEEEGGKTPESEPGETKGTPEA
;
A
#
# COMPACT_ATOMS: atom_id res chain seq x y z
N MET A 1 11.79 0.73 -0.46
CA MET A 1 10.40 0.90 0.05
C MET A 1 9.42 0.85 -1.12
N ARG A 2 8.15 0.43 -0.94
CA ARG A 2 7.20 0.27 -2.07
C ARG A 2 6.63 1.59 -2.61
N GLY A 3 6.80 2.71 -1.88
CA GLY A 3 6.28 4.03 -2.26
C GLY A 3 6.61 4.49 -3.68
N VAL A 4 7.83 4.19 -4.18
CA VAL A 4 8.19 4.51 -5.58
C VAL A 4 7.38 3.70 -6.58
N GLU A 5 7.22 2.40 -6.33
CA GLU A 5 6.46 1.51 -7.22
C GLU A 5 4.96 1.85 -7.21
N ILE A 6 4.43 2.24 -6.05
CA ILE A 6 3.07 2.78 -5.96
C ILE A 6 2.94 4.01 -6.86
N ILE A 7 3.75 5.05 -6.66
CA ILE A 7 3.63 6.29 -7.46
C ILE A 7 3.90 6.04 -8.95
N LYS A 8 4.78 5.10 -9.31
CA LYS A 8 4.98 4.67 -10.70
C LYS A 8 3.70 4.10 -11.31
N SER A 9 2.96 3.31 -10.54
CA SER A 9 1.73 2.66 -10.98
C SER A 9 0.55 3.63 -11.14
N LEU A 10 0.53 4.74 -10.38
CA LEU A 10 -0.53 5.73 -10.44
C LEU A 10 -0.45 6.55 -11.73
N ASN A 11 -1.40 6.35 -12.65
CA ASN A 11 -1.40 7.03 -13.94
C ASN A 11 -2.45 8.15 -13.99
N GLN A 12 -3.72 7.76 -13.94
CA GLN A 12 -4.83 8.72 -13.91
C GLN A 12 -5.03 9.25 -12.48
N GLU A 13 -4.75 8.41 -11.50
CA GLU A 13 -4.84 8.67 -10.07
C GLU A 13 -3.84 9.73 -9.61
N LEU A 14 -2.72 9.88 -10.34
CA LEU A 14 -1.79 10.97 -10.10
C LEU A 14 -2.46 12.34 -10.28
N GLU A 15 -3.42 12.49 -11.19
CA GLU A 15 -4.15 13.75 -11.37
C GLU A 15 -5.06 14.07 -10.18
N ILE A 16 -5.59 13.04 -9.50
CA ILE A 16 -6.35 13.21 -8.25
C ILE A 16 -5.42 13.71 -7.15
N ILE A 17 -4.23 13.12 -7.01
CA ILE A 17 -3.21 13.63 -6.06
C ILE A 17 -2.88 15.10 -6.35
N LEU A 18 -2.62 15.44 -7.61
CA LEU A 18 -2.29 16.81 -8.02
C LEU A 18 -3.49 17.77 -7.95
N LYS A 19 -4.72 17.27 -7.78
CA LYS A 19 -5.92 18.09 -7.54
C LYS A 19 -6.10 18.39 -6.06
N ASP A 20 -5.85 17.40 -5.20
CA ASP A 20 -6.07 17.53 -3.76
C ASP A 20 -4.93 18.26 -3.05
N VAL A 21 -3.70 18.12 -3.55
CA VAL A 21 -2.52 18.73 -2.92
C VAL A 21 -2.24 20.12 -3.50
N PRO A 22 -2.17 21.18 -2.67
CA PRO A 22 -1.77 22.51 -3.12
C PRO A 22 -0.36 22.51 -3.73
N ILE A 23 -0.23 23.08 -4.92
CA ILE A 23 1.02 23.13 -5.68
C ILE A 23 2.14 23.80 -4.87
N GLU A 24 1.80 24.84 -4.12
CA GLU A 24 2.72 25.57 -3.28
C GLU A 24 3.36 24.68 -2.21
N HIS A 25 2.61 23.71 -1.69
CA HIS A 25 3.12 22.75 -0.71
C HIS A 25 4.11 21.78 -1.35
N ILE A 26 3.83 21.32 -2.56
CA ILE A 26 4.75 20.45 -3.32
C ILE A 26 6.05 21.21 -3.61
N VAL A 27 5.95 22.43 -4.15
CA VAL A 27 7.14 23.22 -4.50
C VAL A 27 7.99 23.55 -3.26
N LYS A 28 7.36 23.97 -2.16
CA LYS A 28 8.06 24.21 -0.89
C LYS A 28 8.68 22.94 -0.34
N GLY A 29 7.95 21.82 -0.38
CA GLY A 29 8.45 20.51 0.03
C GLY A 29 9.70 20.12 -0.75
N VAL A 30 9.68 20.27 -2.08
CA VAL A 30 10.85 20.00 -2.94
C VAL A 30 12.00 20.96 -2.65
N GLN A 31 11.72 22.23 -2.37
CA GLN A 31 12.74 23.20 -2.00
C GLN A 31 13.50 22.83 -0.72
N VAL A 32 12.78 22.30 0.27
CA VAL A 32 13.35 21.81 1.52
C VAL A 32 14.08 20.48 1.30
N LEU A 33 13.45 19.56 0.55
CA LEU A 33 13.98 18.23 0.29
C LEU A 33 15.29 18.27 -0.50
N SER A 34 15.32 18.99 -1.63
CA SER A 34 16.46 19.00 -2.53
C SER A 34 16.57 20.32 -3.29
N ARG A 35 17.50 21.18 -2.84
CA ARG A 35 17.82 22.45 -3.51
C ARG A 35 18.16 22.26 -5.02
N PRO A 36 18.97 21.28 -5.43
CA PRO A 36 19.24 21.05 -6.86
C PRO A 36 17.99 20.68 -7.67
N MET A 37 17.11 19.84 -7.12
CA MET A 37 15.86 19.47 -7.76
C MET A 37 14.94 20.69 -7.90
N TYR A 38 14.77 21.46 -6.82
CA TYR A 38 14.01 22.70 -6.86
C TYR A 38 14.54 23.65 -7.93
N ILE A 39 15.87 23.81 -8.03
CA ILE A 39 16.46 24.66 -9.05
C ILE A 39 16.14 24.15 -10.46
N ARG A 40 16.26 22.84 -10.70
CA ARG A 40 16.02 22.20 -11.99
C ARG A 40 14.57 22.38 -12.47
N TYR A 41 13.60 22.24 -11.56
CA TYR A 41 12.19 22.22 -11.94
C TYR A 41 11.46 23.54 -11.74
N PHE A 42 11.85 24.36 -10.75
CA PHE A 42 11.06 25.51 -10.29
C PHE A 42 11.82 26.84 -10.21
N LYS A 43 13.15 26.89 -10.44
CA LYS A 43 13.87 28.17 -10.46
C LYS A 43 13.30 29.12 -11.52
N GLY A 44 13.00 30.35 -11.11
CA GLY A 44 12.49 31.39 -12.00
C GLY A 44 10.99 31.29 -12.32
N TYR A 45 10.29 30.27 -11.82
CA TYR A 45 8.85 30.16 -11.98
C TYR A 45 8.12 30.96 -10.90
N ARG A 46 7.06 31.66 -11.32
CA ARG A 46 6.04 32.11 -10.37
C ARG A 46 5.23 30.88 -9.96
N LEU A 47 4.96 30.70 -8.68
CA LEU A 47 4.20 29.54 -8.15
C LEU A 47 2.87 29.32 -8.88
N GLN A 48 2.20 30.40 -9.26
CA GLN A 48 0.95 30.39 -10.02
C GLN A 48 1.10 29.89 -11.47
N VAL A 49 2.33 29.89 -12.01
CA VAL A 49 2.68 29.46 -13.39
C VAL A 49 3.34 28.08 -13.39
N ALA A 50 3.86 27.62 -12.25
CA ALA A 50 4.28 26.23 -12.04
C ALA A 50 3.03 25.33 -12.00
N GLY A 51 2.35 25.17 -13.13
CA GLY A 51 1.12 24.39 -13.21
C GLY A 51 1.37 22.90 -12.99
N LYS A 52 0.28 22.16 -12.77
CA LYS A 52 0.27 20.69 -12.55
C LYS A 52 1.16 19.92 -13.54
N ARG A 53 1.21 20.36 -14.81
CA ARG A 53 2.07 19.80 -15.85
C ARG A 53 3.54 19.71 -15.44
N ARG A 54 4.08 20.74 -14.78
CA ARG A 54 5.49 20.78 -14.36
C ARG A 54 5.77 19.85 -13.19
N ILE A 55 4.84 19.76 -12.24
CA ILE A 55 4.92 18.79 -11.15
C ILE A 55 4.87 17.38 -11.71
N ARG A 56 3.97 17.11 -12.67
CA ARG A 56 3.89 15.81 -13.35
C ARG A 56 5.21 15.46 -14.04
N GLU A 57 5.79 16.38 -14.80
CA GLU A 57 7.10 16.19 -15.42
C GLU A 57 8.22 15.88 -14.40
N MET A 58 8.20 16.56 -13.24
CA MET A 58 9.14 16.28 -12.17
C MET A 58 8.93 14.87 -11.60
N ILE A 59 7.68 14.48 -11.30
CA ILE A 59 7.33 13.15 -10.79
C ILE A 59 7.75 12.06 -11.79
N ASP A 60 7.44 12.24 -13.07
CA ASP A 60 7.81 11.30 -14.13
C ASP A 60 9.34 11.13 -14.21
N LYS A 61 10.10 12.24 -14.19
CA LYS A 61 11.56 12.18 -14.34
C LYS A 61 12.27 11.68 -13.07
N GLU A 62 11.85 12.14 -11.90
CA GLU A 62 12.55 11.86 -10.64
C GLU A 62 12.06 10.55 -10.00
N ILE A 63 10.75 10.29 -9.97
CA ILE A 63 10.23 9.06 -9.38
C ILE A 63 10.27 7.93 -10.41
N ARG A 64 9.62 8.10 -11.57
CA ARG A 64 9.54 7.01 -12.55
C ARG A 64 10.88 6.75 -13.25
N GLY A 65 11.61 7.81 -13.57
CA GLY A 65 12.90 7.72 -14.25
C GLY A 65 14.10 7.37 -13.34
N LYS A 66 14.09 7.80 -12.07
CA LYS A 66 15.27 7.64 -11.18
C LYS A 66 14.97 6.91 -9.87
N GLY A 67 13.72 6.58 -9.59
CA GLY A 67 13.34 5.92 -8.34
C GLY A 67 13.54 6.79 -7.10
N ASN A 68 13.29 8.10 -7.19
CA ASN A 68 13.48 9.01 -6.06
C ASN A 68 12.47 8.74 -4.93
N GLU A 69 12.90 7.96 -3.94
CA GLU A 69 12.09 7.55 -2.78
C GLU A 69 11.66 8.74 -1.92
N GLU A 70 12.57 9.69 -1.67
CA GLU A 70 12.26 10.84 -0.81
C GLU A 70 11.16 11.72 -1.41
N LEU A 71 11.17 11.90 -2.73
CA LEU A 71 10.11 12.62 -3.43
C LEU A 71 8.79 11.85 -3.40
N ALA A 72 8.81 10.52 -3.58
CA ALA A 72 7.62 9.70 -3.45
C ALA A 72 7.00 9.82 -2.04
N GLN A 73 7.85 9.73 -1.00
CA GLN A 73 7.42 9.89 0.39
C GLN A 73 6.86 11.29 0.67
N LEU A 74 7.48 12.34 0.10
CA LEU A 74 6.97 13.71 0.21
C LEU A 74 5.56 13.82 -0.40
N ILE A 75 5.34 13.26 -1.60
CA ILE A 75 4.04 13.29 -2.27
C ILE A 75 2.97 12.56 -1.44
N THR A 76 3.27 11.35 -0.96
CA THR A 76 2.39 10.59 -0.04
C THR A 76 2.05 11.42 1.20
N THR A 77 3.05 12.01 1.83
CA THR A 77 2.87 12.82 3.06
C THR A 77 1.98 14.03 2.82
N LEU A 78 2.20 14.74 1.71
CA LEU A 78 1.39 15.91 1.36
C LEU A 78 -0.05 15.53 1.00
N TRP A 79 -0.25 14.37 0.37
CA TRP A 79 -1.58 13.85 0.08
C TRP A 79 -2.33 13.47 1.36
N ASN A 80 -1.70 12.70 2.26
CA ASN A 80 -2.28 12.35 3.56
C ASN A 80 -2.63 13.60 4.39
N ARG A 81 -1.78 14.63 4.36
CA ARG A 81 -2.07 15.90 5.03
C ARG A 81 -3.28 16.61 4.44
N SER A 82 -3.44 16.58 3.11
CA SER A 82 -4.55 17.25 2.43
C SER A 82 -5.86 16.46 2.61
N ASN A 83 -5.76 15.14 2.74
CA ASN A 83 -6.86 14.20 2.99
C ASN A 83 -6.88 13.67 4.42
N ASN A 84 -6.52 14.53 5.39
CA ASN A 84 -6.27 14.12 6.78
C ASN A 84 -7.45 13.41 7.45
N ARG A 85 -8.70 13.83 7.15
CA ARG A 85 -9.91 13.19 7.68
C ARG A 85 -10.02 11.73 7.21
N LEU A 86 -9.89 11.49 5.91
CA LEU A 86 -9.91 10.14 5.33
C LEU A 86 -8.77 9.28 5.90
N TYR A 87 -7.55 9.83 5.92
CA TYR A 87 -6.38 9.13 6.46
C TYR A 87 -6.63 8.67 7.91
N HIS A 88 -7.13 9.55 8.77
CA HIS A 88 -7.44 9.19 10.15
C HIS A 88 -8.61 8.24 10.28
N ALA A 89 -9.66 8.38 9.45
CA ALA A 89 -10.78 7.45 9.44
C ALA A 89 -10.31 6.02 9.11
N MET A 90 -9.52 5.86 8.05
CA MET A 90 -8.91 4.58 7.68
C MET A 90 -7.98 4.06 8.78
N TYR A 91 -7.08 4.90 9.31
CA TYR A 91 -6.16 4.52 10.38
C TYR A 91 -6.91 4.03 11.62
N ASN A 92 -7.98 4.71 12.02
CA ASN A 92 -8.78 4.32 13.19
C ASN A 92 -9.46 2.97 12.99
N LYS A 93 -9.95 2.66 11.78
CA LYS A 93 -10.50 1.34 11.45
C LYS A 93 -9.42 0.27 11.50
N VAL A 94 -8.28 0.48 10.85
CA VAL A 94 -7.18 -0.49 10.84
C VAL A 94 -6.63 -0.73 12.25
N ARG A 95 -6.55 0.30 13.09
CA ARG A 95 -6.10 0.19 14.47
C ARG A 95 -7.01 -0.70 15.34
N THR A 96 -8.29 -0.89 14.98
CA THR A 96 -9.15 -1.82 15.73
C THR A 96 -8.73 -3.27 15.58
N ILE A 97 -7.93 -3.60 14.56
CA ILE A 97 -7.36 -4.94 14.36
C ILE A 97 -6.11 -5.11 15.21
N ASN A 98 -5.18 -4.15 15.12
CA ASN A 98 -3.95 -4.13 15.91
C ASN A 98 -3.52 -2.68 16.17
N GLU A 99 -3.19 -2.36 17.42
CA GLU A 99 -2.71 -1.02 17.77
C GLU A 99 -1.39 -0.68 17.07
N GLU A 100 -0.54 -1.68 16.86
CA GLU A 100 0.70 -1.59 16.09
C GLU A 100 0.41 -1.88 14.61
N VAL A 101 -0.15 -0.88 13.92
CA VAL A 101 -0.57 -0.98 12.52
C VAL A 101 0.53 -1.48 11.59
N ASP A 102 1.79 -1.10 11.84
CA ASP A 102 2.94 -1.51 11.02
C ASP A 102 3.24 -3.02 11.10
N LYS A 103 2.71 -3.72 12.12
CA LYS A 103 2.84 -5.18 12.28
C LYS A 103 1.74 -5.95 11.55
N ILE A 104 0.72 -5.27 11.03
CA ILE A 104 -0.34 -5.92 10.27
C ILE A 104 0.25 -6.38 8.94
N VAL A 105 0.28 -7.70 8.73
CA VAL A 105 0.71 -8.30 7.47
C VAL A 105 -0.45 -8.36 6.48
N ARG A 106 -1.65 -8.68 7.00
CA ARG A 106 -2.90 -8.83 6.24
C ARG A 106 -4.09 -8.45 7.09
N ILE A 107 -5.12 -7.92 6.43
CA ILE A 107 -6.45 -7.71 7.01
C ILE A 107 -7.40 -8.70 6.32
N GLU A 108 -8.17 -9.43 7.14
CA GLU A 108 -9.17 -10.38 6.65
C GLU A 108 -10.20 -9.70 5.75
N ASP A 109 -10.57 -10.39 4.67
CA ASP A 109 -11.40 -9.84 3.61
C ASP A 109 -12.78 -9.38 4.14
N ASP A 110 -13.37 -10.11 5.10
CA ASP A 110 -14.65 -9.73 5.71
C ASP A 110 -14.55 -8.43 6.50
N ALA A 111 -13.47 -8.23 7.26
CA ALA A 111 -13.23 -6.98 7.96
C ALA A 111 -12.94 -5.83 6.98
N ALA A 112 -12.15 -6.08 5.95
CA ALA A 112 -11.87 -5.11 4.89
C ALA A 112 -13.15 -4.66 4.17
N ARG A 113 -14.07 -5.57 3.86
CA ARG A 113 -15.38 -5.24 3.25
C ARG A 113 -16.18 -4.29 4.13
N VAL A 114 -16.30 -4.59 5.42
CA VAL A 114 -17.04 -3.74 6.38
C VAL A 114 -16.41 -2.34 6.46
N PHE A 115 -15.08 -2.27 6.56
CA PHE A 115 -14.39 -0.97 6.61
C PHE A 115 -14.63 -0.14 5.35
N LEU A 116 -14.56 -0.77 4.17
CA LEU A 116 -14.80 -0.07 2.91
C LEU A 116 -16.24 0.36 2.76
N GLU A 117 -17.22 -0.46 3.16
CA GLU A 117 -18.63 -0.09 3.12
C GLU A 117 -18.90 1.16 3.96
N GLU A 118 -18.44 1.20 5.21
CA GLU A 118 -18.62 2.35 6.10
C GLU A 118 -17.91 3.61 5.57
N LEU A 119 -16.69 3.45 5.02
CA LEU A 119 -15.94 4.59 4.50
C LEU A 119 -16.52 5.12 3.19
N LEU A 120 -17.14 4.27 2.35
CA LEU A 120 -17.79 4.67 1.11
C LEU A 120 -19.05 5.50 1.34
N GLU A 121 -19.62 5.49 2.55
CA GLU A 121 -20.74 6.38 2.91
C GLU A 121 -20.32 7.85 2.93
N GLU A 122 -19.05 8.13 3.23
CA GLU A 122 -18.52 9.49 3.43
C GLU A 122 -17.47 9.92 2.39
N TYR A 123 -16.75 8.97 1.80
CA TYR A 123 -15.60 9.24 0.95
C TYR A 123 -15.76 8.60 -0.44
N ASP A 124 -15.17 9.23 -1.45
CA ASP A 124 -15.18 8.69 -2.81
C ASP A 124 -14.23 7.50 -2.98
N ALA A 125 -14.63 6.57 -3.85
CA ALA A 125 -13.89 5.35 -4.12
C ALA A 125 -12.46 5.61 -4.62
N ASP A 126 -12.25 6.67 -5.42
CA ASP A 126 -10.93 7.02 -5.95
C ASP A 126 -9.96 7.46 -4.85
N ARG A 127 -10.40 8.30 -3.91
CA ARG A 127 -9.60 8.72 -2.75
C ARG A 127 -9.39 7.59 -1.77
N LEU A 128 -10.38 6.72 -1.57
CA LEU A 128 -10.21 5.51 -0.76
C LEU A 128 -9.14 4.60 -1.34
N TYR A 129 -9.20 4.34 -2.65
CA TYR A 129 -8.20 3.57 -3.37
C TYR A 129 -6.79 4.18 -3.22
N LEU A 130 -6.66 5.50 -3.39
CA LEU A 130 -5.40 6.20 -3.15
C LEU A 130 -4.92 6.08 -1.69
N CYS A 131 -5.83 6.20 -0.72
CA CYS A 131 -5.48 6.06 0.69
C CYS A 131 -4.91 4.67 0.99
N ILE A 132 -5.53 3.63 0.44
CA ILE A 132 -5.09 2.24 0.59
C ILE A 132 -3.70 2.05 -0.02
N LEU A 133 -3.51 2.50 -1.26
CA LEU A 133 -2.24 2.33 -1.97
C LEU A 133 -1.10 3.12 -1.33
N LEU A 134 -1.29 4.42 -1.12
CA LEU A 134 -0.24 5.31 -0.63
C LEU A 134 0.20 4.96 0.79
N ASN A 135 -0.67 4.35 1.59
CA ASN A 135 -0.39 3.94 2.97
C ASN A 135 -0.21 2.41 3.11
N GLU A 136 -0.13 1.69 1.99
CA GLU A 136 0.10 0.24 1.96
C GLU A 136 -0.83 -0.58 2.87
N VAL A 137 -2.12 -0.18 2.94
CA VAL A 137 -3.14 -0.84 3.79
C VAL A 137 -3.37 -2.25 3.29
N LYS A 138 -3.27 -3.24 4.19
CA LYS A 138 -3.16 -4.67 3.86
C LYS A 138 -4.47 -5.37 3.49
N PHE A 139 -5.28 -4.75 2.65
CA PHE A 139 -6.47 -5.39 2.08
C PHE A 139 -6.09 -6.29 0.89
N SER A 140 -6.91 -7.32 0.65
CA SER A 140 -6.76 -8.18 -0.53
C SER A 140 -7.12 -7.41 -1.82
N ARG A 141 -6.56 -7.85 -2.94
CA ARG A 141 -6.85 -7.24 -4.25
C ARG A 141 -8.29 -7.49 -4.67
N GLU A 142 -8.82 -8.64 -4.29
CA GLU A 142 -10.18 -9.10 -4.55
C GLU A 142 -11.19 -8.14 -3.91
N VAL A 143 -11.01 -7.80 -2.64
CA VAL A 143 -11.89 -6.86 -1.93
C VAL A 143 -11.83 -5.46 -2.52
N ILE A 144 -10.64 -4.99 -2.88
CA ILE A 144 -10.47 -3.67 -3.50
C ILE A 144 -11.15 -3.61 -4.87
N LYS A 145 -11.00 -4.65 -5.68
CA LYS A 145 -11.66 -4.76 -6.98
C LYS A 145 -13.17 -4.85 -6.83
N GLU A 146 -13.65 -5.67 -5.90
CA GLU A 146 -15.08 -5.85 -5.61
C GLU A 146 -15.74 -4.54 -5.16
N LYS A 147 -15.13 -3.82 -4.21
CA LYS A 147 -15.76 -2.66 -3.55
C LYS A 147 -15.48 -1.33 -4.23
N LEU A 148 -14.33 -1.15 -4.87
CA LEU A 148 -13.91 0.13 -5.45
C LEU A 148 -13.92 0.13 -6.98
N ASP A 149 -14.15 -1.02 -7.63
CA ASP A 149 -14.02 -1.19 -9.08
C ASP A 149 -12.64 -0.74 -9.61
N LYS A 150 -11.59 -1.03 -8.83
CA LYS A 150 -10.20 -0.70 -9.14
C LYS A 150 -9.34 -1.95 -9.12
N ASP A 151 -8.43 -2.06 -10.09
CA ASP A 151 -7.40 -3.09 -10.07
C ASP A 151 -6.11 -2.52 -9.47
N ILE A 152 -5.43 -3.31 -8.64
CA ILE A 152 -4.09 -2.96 -8.15
C ILE A 152 -3.08 -3.67 -9.01
N PRO A 153 -2.10 -2.96 -9.59
CA PRO A 153 -1.04 -3.61 -10.36
C PRO A 153 -0.28 -4.64 -9.52
N PHE A 154 -0.02 -5.79 -10.11
CA PHE A 154 0.64 -6.93 -9.46
C PHE A 154 2.03 -6.56 -8.92
N GLU A 155 2.71 -5.63 -9.59
CA GLU A 155 4.03 -5.12 -9.22
C GLU A 155 4.02 -4.38 -7.88
N VAL A 156 2.88 -3.77 -7.52
CA VAL A 156 2.68 -3.05 -6.26
C VAL A 156 2.25 -4.01 -5.15
N TRP A 157 1.47 -5.03 -5.52
CA TRP A 157 0.89 -5.99 -4.60
C TRP A 157 1.02 -7.42 -5.13
N PRO A 158 2.20 -8.06 -4.96
CA PRO A 158 2.35 -9.45 -5.33
C PRO A 158 1.42 -10.33 -4.48
N PRO A 159 0.85 -11.40 -5.04
CA PRO A 159 0.05 -12.36 -4.29
C PRO A 159 0.92 -12.99 -3.21
N GLU A 160 0.29 -13.33 -2.09
CA GLU A 160 0.98 -14.05 -1.03
C GLU A 160 1.50 -15.38 -1.59
N PRO A 161 2.71 -15.80 -1.19
CA PRO A 161 3.12 -17.17 -1.46
C PRO A 161 2.05 -18.11 -0.88
N PRO A 162 1.71 -19.21 -1.57
CA PRO A 162 0.77 -20.17 -1.02
C PRO A 162 1.27 -20.62 0.36
N PRO A 163 0.36 -20.92 1.31
CA PRO A 163 0.77 -21.45 2.60
C PRO A 163 1.68 -22.66 2.34
N GLU A 164 2.87 -22.65 2.93
CA GLU A 164 3.74 -23.82 2.92
C GLU A 164 2.91 -24.98 3.44
N GLU A 165 2.64 -25.97 2.60
CA GLU A 165 2.07 -27.24 3.04
C GLU A 165 3.01 -27.72 4.14
N GLU A 166 2.53 -27.72 5.39
CA GLU A 166 3.21 -28.42 6.46
C GLU A 166 3.41 -29.85 5.96
N GLU A 167 4.66 -30.23 5.63
CA GLU A 167 4.99 -31.62 5.35
C GLU A 167 4.45 -32.42 6.54
N GLU A 168 3.40 -33.21 6.29
CA GLU A 168 2.82 -34.14 7.26
C GLU A 168 3.97 -34.96 7.84
N GLY A 169 4.39 -34.58 9.04
CA GLY A 169 5.44 -35.23 9.78
C GLY A 169 5.06 -36.68 10.05
N GLY A 170 5.63 -37.57 9.24
CA GLY A 170 6.08 -38.90 9.61
C GLY A 170 5.10 -39.74 10.42
N LYS A 171 4.20 -40.46 9.72
CA LYS A 171 3.59 -41.67 10.25
C LYS A 171 4.71 -42.71 10.45
N THR A 172 5.23 -42.83 11.67
CA THR A 172 6.08 -43.97 12.07
C THR A 172 5.26 -45.26 11.92
N PRO A 173 5.69 -46.25 11.12
CA PRO A 173 5.14 -47.59 11.22
C PRO A 173 5.77 -48.27 12.45
N GLU A 174 4.95 -48.49 13.48
CA GLU A 174 5.26 -49.45 14.54
C GLU A 174 5.64 -50.79 13.90
N SER A 175 6.88 -51.18 14.16
CA SER A 175 7.42 -52.47 13.76
C SER A 175 6.88 -53.51 14.73
N GLU A 176 5.98 -54.38 14.28
CA GLU A 176 5.68 -55.63 14.96
C GLU A 176 6.96 -56.49 15.04
N PRO A 177 7.30 -57.05 16.21
CA PRO A 177 8.11 -58.26 16.29
C PRO A 177 7.19 -59.47 16.46
N GLY A 178 7.27 -60.37 15.48
CA GLY A 178 6.56 -61.64 15.47
C GLY A 178 6.97 -62.61 16.57
N GLU A 179 6.02 -63.51 16.82
CA GLU A 179 6.04 -64.82 17.48
C GLU A 179 7.38 -65.39 17.96
N THR A 180 7.39 -65.97 19.16
CA THR A 180 7.86 -67.36 19.34
C THR A 180 7.22 -68.04 20.56
N LYS A 181 7.03 -69.36 20.39
CA LYS A 181 6.26 -70.33 21.17
C LYS A 181 6.91 -70.79 22.48
N GLY A 182 6.07 -71.36 23.35
CA GLY A 182 6.39 -72.41 24.32
C GLY A 182 5.95 -72.02 25.74
N THR A 183 5.26 -72.80 26.56
CA THR A 183 4.86 -74.22 26.60
C THR A 183 3.83 -74.31 27.76
N PRO A 184 2.81 -75.19 27.73
CA PRO A 184 1.89 -75.36 28.87
C PRO A 184 2.42 -76.38 29.89
N GLU A 185 1.65 -76.57 30.98
CA GLU A 185 1.79 -77.52 32.12
C GLU A 185 2.45 -76.90 33.38
N ALA A 186 1.87 -76.99 34.57
CA ALA A 186 0.78 -77.83 35.10
C ALA A 186 -0.01 -77.08 36.20
#